data_AF-A0A9D7RKS7-F1
#
_entry.id   AF-A0A9D7RKS7-F1
#
_cell.length_a   1.000
_cell.length_b   1.000
_cell.length_c   1.000
_cell.angle_alpha   90.00
_cell.angle_beta   90.00
_cell.angle_gamma   90.00
#
_symmetry.space_group_name_H-M   'P 1'
#
loop_
_entity.id
_entity.type
_entity.pdbx_description
1 polymer ?
#
loop_
_entity_poly.entity_id
_entity_poly.type
_entity_poly.pdbx_seq_one_letter_code
_entity_poly.pdbx_strand_id
1 'polypeptide(L)'
;MALNSRIFALVVTLGIGSTMVHAQRPLKPLFTGEEHLMPCVVDLPLTYRRKHEERYMQAASELKDVELIYLQWDKRRSKAAFKRVFVVLNESAMGTSTVFLEGVDSHKRIGHLTEVIYPQFDERKERFYRAEGFDAVLVEHPEIKAMLVQRR
;
A
#
# COMPACT_ATOMS: atom_id res chain seq x y z
N MET A 1 -45.01 -11.37 -47.77
CA MET A 1 -44.63 -12.66 -47.15
C MET A 1 -43.17 -12.91 -47.51
N ALA A 2 -42.17 -13.04 -46.65
CA ALA A 2 -42.09 -13.17 -45.21
C ALA A 2 -40.84 -12.42 -44.73
N LEU A 3 -40.95 -11.72 -43.59
CA LEU A 3 -39.86 -10.99 -42.93
C LEU A 3 -39.26 -11.93 -41.88
N ASN A 4 -38.11 -12.55 -42.17
CA ASN A 4 -37.49 -13.53 -41.29
C ASN A 4 -36.46 -12.90 -40.34
N SER A 5 -36.74 -13.12 -39.04
CA SER A 5 -35.85 -13.38 -37.93
C SER A 5 -34.80 -12.36 -37.49
N ARG A 6 -35.22 -11.70 -36.40
CA ARG A 6 -34.43 -11.05 -35.35
C ARG A 6 -33.40 -12.00 -34.74
N ILE A 7 -32.15 -11.55 -34.61
CA ILE A 7 -31.21 -11.97 -33.56
C ILE A 7 -30.53 -10.69 -33.07
N PHE A 8 -31.03 -10.13 -31.96
CA PHE A 8 -30.32 -9.10 -31.20
C PHE A 8 -29.40 -9.82 -30.22
N ALA A 9 -28.10 -9.87 -30.53
CA ALA A 9 -27.10 -10.30 -29.56
C ALA A 9 -26.90 -9.18 -28.53
N LEU A 10 -27.53 -9.35 -27.36
CA LEU A 10 -27.29 -8.53 -26.18
C LEU A 10 -25.94 -8.95 -25.56
N VAL A 11 -24.86 -8.26 -25.91
CA VAL A 11 -23.58 -8.41 -25.22
C VAL A 11 -23.66 -7.63 -23.92
N VAL A 12 -23.92 -8.33 -22.81
CA VAL A 12 -23.76 -7.81 -21.45
C VAL A 12 -22.28 -7.81 -21.14
N THR A 13 -21.59 -6.70 -21.42
CA THR A 13 -20.26 -6.44 -20.86
C THR A 13 -20.41 -6.18 -19.37
N LEU A 14 -20.16 -7.22 -18.57
CA LEU A 14 -19.92 -7.10 -17.14
C LEU A 14 -18.86 -6.02 -16.91
N GLY A 15 -19.26 -5.00 -16.14
CA GLY A 15 -18.44 -3.86 -15.78
C GLY A 15 -17.13 -4.33 -15.17
N ILE A 16 -16.05 -4.16 -15.93
CA ILE A 16 -14.70 -4.12 -15.38
C ILE A 16 -14.66 -2.83 -14.57
N GLY A 17 -14.73 -2.97 -13.25
CA GLY A 17 -14.56 -1.87 -12.32
C GLY A 17 -13.33 -1.07 -12.73
N SER A 18 -13.51 0.23 -12.87
CA SER A 18 -12.44 1.16 -13.22
C SER A 18 -11.39 1.16 -12.10
N THR A 19 -10.43 0.25 -12.17
CA THR A 19 -9.15 0.46 -11.50
C THR A 19 -8.51 1.62 -12.24
N MET A 20 -8.57 2.82 -11.64
CA MET A 20 -7.68 3.90 -11.99
C MET A 20 -6.25 3.39 -11.81
N VAL A 21 -5.69 2.79 -12.86
CA VAL A 21 -4.25 2.56 -12.96
C VAL A 21 -3.67 3.95 -13.22
N HIS A 22 -3.46 4.70 -12.14
CA HIS A 22 -2.58 5.85 -12.18
C HIS A 22 -1.25 5.31 -12.67
N ALA A 23 -0.83 5.70 -13.88
CA ALA A 23 0.42 5.28 -14.47
C ALA A 23 1.56 5.84 -13.60
N GLN A 24 1.92 5.09 -12.56
CA GLN A 24 3.06 5.36 -11.71
C GLN A 24 4.29 5.31 -12.61
N ARG A 25 5.16 6.32 -12.50
CA ARG A 25 6.50 6.22 -13.09
C ARG A 25 7.08 4.87 -12.63
N PRO A 26 7.71 4.08 -13.53
CA PRO A 26 8.26 2.79 -13.14
C PRO A 26 9.25 3.00 -12.00
N LEU A 27 8.85 2.58 -10.80
CA LEU A 27 9.65 2.69 -9.61
C LEU A 27 10.82 1.72 -9.75
N LYS A 28 12.05 2.22 -9.62
CA LYS A 28 13.21 1.35 -9.66
C LYS A 28 13.17 0.41 -8.44
N PRO A 29 13.38 -0.91 -8.62
CA PRO A 29 13.59 -1.85 -7.52
C PRO A 29 14.73 -1.39 -6.60
N LEU A 30 14.49 -1.43 -5.29
CA LEU A 30 15.44 -1.23 -4.19
C LEU A 30 16.40 -2.42 -4.06
N PHE A 31 15.93 -3.64 -4.35
CA PHE A 31 16.73 -4.87 -4.31
C PHE A 31 16.27 -5.88 -5.37
N THR A 32 17.12 -6.88 -5.66
CA THR A 32 16.82 -7.94 -6.62
C THR A 32 15.63 -8.79 -6.18
N GLY A 33 14.64 -8.98 -7.05
CA GLY A 33 13.41 -9.72 -6.75
C GLY A 33 12.25 -8.83 -6.30
N GLU A 34 12.47 -7.55 -6.00
CA GLU A 34 11.37 -6.63 -5.65
C GLU A 34 10.44 -6.35 -6.83
N GLU A 35 10.87 -6.58 -8.07
CA GLU A 35 10.03 -6.50 -9.26
C GLU A 35 8.74 -7.33 -9.14
N HIS A 36 8.78 -8.45 -8.40
CA HIS A 36 7.61 -9.27 -8.12
C HIS A 36 6.66 -8.63 -7.11
N LEU A 37 7.15 -7.74 -6.24
CA LEU A 37 6.37 -6.98 -5.26
C LEU A 37 5.80 -5.68 -5.83
N MET A 38 6.32 -5.20 -6.95
CA MET A 38 5.89 -3.94 -7.58
C MET A 38 4.37 -3.85 -7.85
N PRO A 39 3.68 -4.92 -8.30
CA PRO A 39 2.22 -4.88 -8.49
C PRO A 39 1.43 -4.63 -7.20
N CYS A 40 2.02 -4.92 -6.04
CA CYS A 40 1.40 -4.77 -4.72
C CYS A 40 1.74 -3.43 -4.05
N VAL A 41 2.55 -2.59 -4.71
CA VAL A 41 2.98 -1.30 -4.16
C VAL A 41 1.79 -0.38 -3.94
N VAL A 42 1.79 0.29 -2.80
CA VAL A 42 0.84 1.32 -2.44
C VAL A 42 1.56 2.65 -2.44
N ASP A 43 1.00 3.62 -3.16
CA ASP A 43 1.46 5.00 -3.07
C ASP A 43 0.78 5.68 -1.88
N LEU A 44 1.50 5.78 -0.77
CA LEU A 44 1.08 6.53 0.41
C LEU A 44 1.94 7.80 0.47
N PRO A 45 1.44 8.98 0.05
CA PRO A 45 2.20 10.21 -0.11
C PRO A 45 2.52 10.88 1.25
N LEU A 46 3.19 10.16 2.15
CA LEU A 46 3.57 10.62 3.50
C LEU A 46 4.57 11.79 3.49
N THR A 47 5.23 12.02 2.36
CA THR A 47 6.21 13.08 2.11
C THR A 47 5.61 14.46 1.85
N TYR A 48 4.32 14.59 1.53
CA TYR A 48 3.81 15.80 0.86
C TYR A 48 2.87 16.67 1.72
N ARG A 49 3.09 16.70 3.04
CA ARG A 49 2.23 17.33 4.06
C ARG A 49 1.79 18.79 3.83
N ARG A 50 2.33 19.52 2.85
CA ARG A 50 1.95 20.92 2.56
C ARG A 50 1.47 21.21 1.14
N LYS A 51 1.77 20.37 0.15
CA LYS A 51 1.44 20.67 -1.27
C LYS A 51 0.27 19.85 -1.79
N HIS A 52 -0.01 18.70 -1.17
CA HIS A 52 -0.99 17.72 -1.64
C HIS A 52 -1.79 17.11 -0.48
N GLU A 53 -2.22 17.95 0.46
CA GLU A 53 -2.94 17.53 1.67
C GLU A 53 -4.22 16.74 1.37
N GLU A 54 -5.03 17.19 0.39
CA GLU A 54 -6.25 16.48 -0.01
C GLU A 54 -5.97 15.06 -0.52
N ARG A 55 -5.00 14.90 -1.43
CA ARG A 55 -4.62 13.58 -1.96
C ARG A 55 -4.05 12.67 -0.87
N TYR A 56 -3.33 13.26 0.07
CA TYR A 56 -2.81 12.56 1.23
C TYR A 56 -3.92 12.07 2.16
N MET A 57 -4.89 12.92 2.48
CA MET A 57 -6.04 12.56 3.32
C MET A 57 -6.92 11.52 2.63
N GLN A 58 -7.11 11.63 1.31
CA GLN A 58 -7.85 10.65 0.52
C GLN A 58 -7.15 9.28 0.53
N ALA A 59 -5.87 9.23 0.19
CA ALA A 59 -5.10 7.98 0.19
C ALA A 59 -5.08 7.34 1.59
N ALA A 60 -4.90 8.15 2.64
CA ALA A 60 -4.94 7.65 4.01
C ALA A 60 -6.33 7.09 4.38
N SER A 61 -7.41 7.78 3.99
CA SER A 61 -8.78 7.32 4.22
C SER A 61 -9.10 6.00 3.52
N GLU A 62 -8.63 5.84 2.28
CA GLU A 62 -8.79 4.60 1.50
C GLU A 62 -8.01 3.42 2.11
N LEU A 63 -6.97 3.69 2.90
CA LEU A 63 -6.05 2.69 3.44
C LEU A 63 -6.18 2.48 4.97
N LYS A 64 -7.10 3.16 5.63
CA LYS A 64 -7.21 3.17 7.10
C LYS A 64 -7.45 1.79 7.73
N ASP A 65 -8.14 0.91 7.01
CA ASP A 65 -8.46 -0.46 7.44
C ASP A 65 -7.67 -1.52 6.64
N VAL A 66 -6.67 -1.09 5.88
CA VAL A 66 -5.85 -1.96 5.04
C VAL A 66 -4.54 -2.23 5.77
N GLU A 67 -4.23 -3.51 5.97
CA GLU A 67 -2.93 -3.90 6.47
C GLU A 67 -1.85 -3.69 5.40
N LEU A 68 -0.83 -2.93 5.75
CA LEU A 68 0.28 -2.58 4.88
C LEU A 68 1.60 -3.15 5.39
N ILE A 69 2.51 -3.39 4.46
CA ILE A 69 3.92 -3.62 4.73
C ILE A 69 4.66 -2.31 4.57
N TYR A 70 5.28 -1.84 5.64
CA TYR A 70 6.27 -0.78 5.58
C TYR A 70 7.66 -1.41 5.46
N LEU A 71 8.31 -1.23 4.31
CA LEU A 71 9.61 -1.78 3.99
C LEU A 71 10.67 -0.67 3.95
N GLN A 72 11.82 -0.93 4.55
CA GLN A 72 13.00 -0.06 4.57
C GLN A 72 14.23 -0.83 4.10
N TRP A 73 14.79 -0.43 2.96
CA TRP A 73 16.02 -0.97 2.41
C TRP A 73 17.25 -0.40 3.12
N ASP A 74 18.06 -1.29 3.71
CA ASP A 74 19.38 -0.97 4.23
C ASP A 74 20.45 -1.39 3.22
N LYS A 75 20.93 -0.41 2.45
CA LYS A 75 22.01 -0.61 1.47
C LYS A 75 23.31 -1.11 2.10
N ARG A 76 23.60 -0.81 3.38
CA ARG A 76 24.83 -1.25 4.05
C ARG A 76 24.78 -2.74 4.38
N ARG A 77 23.61 -3.22 4.80
CA ARG A 77 23.39 -4.63 5.14
C ARG A 77 22.94 -5.47 3.95
N SER A 78 22.59 -4.83 2.84
CA SER A 78 21.92 -5.45 1.70
C SER A 78 20.71 -6.28 2.17
N LYS A 79 19.89 -5.69 3.04
CA LYS A 79 18.66 -6.30 3.57
C LYS A 79 17.55 -5.26 3.62
N ALA A 80 16.33 -5.70 3.37
CA ALA A 80 15.12 -4.93 3.58
C ALA A 80 14.51 -5.32 4.92
N ALA A 81 14.41 -4.36 5.83
CA ALA A 81 13.62 -4.54 7.04
C ALA A 81 12.16 -4.25 6.73
N PHE A 82 11.23 -5.01 7.28
CA PHE A 82 9.81 -4.71 7.12
C PHE A 82 9.03 -4.80 8.43
N LYS A 83 7.98 -3.99 8.54
CA LYS A 83 6.97 -4.04 9.60
C LYS A 83 5.58 -4.10 8.97
N ARG A 84 4.65 -4.77 9.63
CA ARG A 84 3.22 -4.70 9.30
C ARG A 84 2.59 -3.53 10.05
N VAL A 85 1.83 -2.70 9.34
CA VAL A 85 1.27 -1.45 9.86
C VAL A 85 -0.13 -1.18 9.33
N PHE A 86 -0.89 -0.38 10.06
CA PHE A 86 -2.14 0.24 9.63
C PHE A 86 -1.96 1.76 9.51
N VAL A 87 -2.74 2.37 8.61
CA VAL A 87 -2.82 3.82 8.51
C VAL A 87 -3.87 4.32 9.50
N VAL A 88 -3.50 5.23 10.40
CA VAL A 88 -4.43 5.82 11.36
C VAL A 88 -4.59 7.30 11.05
N LEU A 89 -5.85 7.72 10.89
CA LEU A 89 -6.21 9.14 10.84
C LEU A 89 -6.70 9.57 12.21
N ASN A 90 -6.05 10.58 12.78
CA ASN A 90 -6.48 11.21 14.01
C ASN A 90 -6.88 12.66 13.73
N GLU A 91 -8.13 12.98 14.01
CA GLU A 91 -8.65 14.33 13.96
C GLU A 91 -8.53 14.98 15.33
N SER A 92 -7.72 16.03 15.42
CA SER A 92 -7.64 16.85 16.62
C SER A 92 -8.96 17.60 16.86
N ALA A 93 -9.30 17.85 18.13
CA ALA A 93 -10.40 18.73 18.51
C ALA A 93 -10.32 20.15 17.90
N MET A 94 -9.14 20.57 17.44
CA MET A 94 -8.91 21.83 16.73
C MET A 94 -9.06 21.71 15.20
N GLY A 95 -9.61 20.60 14.68
CA GLY A 95 -9.84 20.37 13.25
C GLY A 95 -8.59 19.99 12.44
N THR A 96 -7.47 19.73 13.12
CA THR A 96 -6.22 19.33 12.46
C THR A 96 -6.19 17.82 12.30
N SER A 97 -6.15 17.33 11.07
CA SER A 97 -6.01 15.89 10.78
C SER A 97 -4.54 15.49 10.73
N THR A 98 -4.19 14.39 11.39
CA THR A 98 -2.84 13.83 11.34
C THR A 98 -2.91 12.36 10.97
N VAL A 99 -2.19 11.96 9.93
CA VAL A 99 -2.00 10.55 9.57
C VAL A 99 -0.69 10.06 10.15
N PHE A 100 -0.73 8.89 10.78
CA PHE A 100 0.44 8.15 11.23
C PHE A 100 0.26 6.67 10.95
N LEU A 101 1.35 5.91 11.12
CA LEU A 101 1.33 4.46 10.99
C LEU A 101 1.33 3.83 12.38
N GLU A 102 0.54 2.78 12.55
CA GLU A 102 0.45 2.01 13.77
C GLU A 102 0.84 0.55 13.48
N GLY A 103 1.70 -0.05 14.31
CA GLY A 103 2.00 -1.48 14.19
C GLY A 103 0.79 -2.36 14.49
N VAL A 104 0.69 -3.54 13.87
CA VAL A 104 -0.44 -4.48 14.06
C VAL A 104 -0.70 -4.83 15.52
N ASP A 105 0.36 -5.00 16.32
CA ASP A 105 0.27 -5.33 17.74
C ASP A 105 -0.23 -4.16 18.61
N SER A 106 -0.09 -2.94 18.13
CA SER A 106 -0.62 -1.73 18.78
C SER A 106 -2.09 -1.53 18.42
N HIS A 107 -2.45 -1.74 17.15
CA HIS A 107 -3.82 -1.59 16.66
C HIS A 107 -4.84 -2.49 17.38
N LYS A 108 -4.41 -3.65 17.87
CA LYS A 108 -5.27 -4.60 18.62
C LYS A 108 -5.43 -4.27 20.12
N ARG A 109 -4.67 -3.31 20.67
CA ARG A 109 -4.67 -3.00 22.11
C ARG A 109 -5.36 -1.68 22.41
N ILE A 110 -6.64 -1.76 22.76
CA ILE A 110 -7.40 -0.60 23.28
C ILE A 110 -6.75 -0.14 24.60
N GLY A 111 -6.28 1.11 24.66
CA GLY A 111 -5.89 1.77 25.91
C GLY A 111 -4.39 1.75 26.29
N HIS A 112 -3.49 1.29 25.42
CA HIS A 112 -2.04 1.38 25.65
C HIS A 112 -1.35 2.35 24.68
N LEU A 113 -0.17 2.82 25.08
CA LEU A 113 0.67 3.74 24.31
C LEU A 113 0.99 3.12 22.94
N THR A 114 0.26 3.55 21.91
CA THR A 114 0.46 3.16 20.52
C THR A 114 1.88 3.52 20.08
N GLU A 115 2.66 2.58 19.54
CA GLU A 115 3.89 2.92 18.80
C GLU A 115 3.46 3.65 17.52
N VAL A 116 3.42 4.98 17.61
CA VAL A 116 3.11 5.86 16.49
C VAL A 116 4.36 6.04 15.65
N ILE A 117 4.38 5.45 14.47
CA ILE A 117 5.45 5.66 13.50
C ILE A 117 5.07 6.89 12.68
N TYR A 118 5.87 7.96 12.83
CA TYR A 118 5.86 9.10 11.92
C TYR A 118 6.93 8.89 10.85
N PRO A 119 6.57 8.38 9.67
CA PRO A 119 7.54 8.18 8.62
C PRO A 119 7.93 9.54 8.00
N GLN A 120 9.18 9.96 8.20
CA GLN A 120 9.84 10.78 7.18
C GLN A 120 10.14 9.86 6.01
N PHE A 121 9.21 9.81 5.05
CA PHE A 121 9.29 8.87 3.94
C PHE A 121 10.36 9.27 2.92
N ASP A 122 11.14 8.31 2.45
CA ASP A 122 12.11 8.45 1.37
C ASP A 122 11.95 7.33 0.35
N GLU A 123 11.31 7.65 -0.77
CA GLU A 123 11.02 6.73 -1.89
C GLU A 123 12.24 5.99 -2.46
N ARG A 124 13.47 6.43 -2.13
CA ARG A 124 14.72 5.80 -2.57
C ARG A 124 15.13 4.61 -1.71
N LYS A 125 14.55 4.46 -0.53
CA LYS A 125 14.86 3.40 0.43
C LYS A 125 13.62 2.81 1.08
N GLU A 126 12.45 3.42 0.92
CA GLU A 126 11.23 3.03 1.61
C GLU A 126 10.10 2.77 0.62
N ARG A 127 9.30 1.75 0.92
CA ARG A 127 8.15 1.31 0.12
C ARG A 127 7.02 0.86 1.01
N PHE A 128 5.80 1.00 0.49
CA PHE A 128 4.60 0.42 1.06
C PHE A 128 4.04 -0.63 0.11
N TYR A 129 3.58 -1.75 0.65
CA TYR A 129 2.87 -2.79 -0.10
C TYR A 129 1.60 -3.17 0.63
N ARG A 130 0.58 -3.66 -0.08
CA ARG A 130 -0.53 -4.37 0.57
C ARG A 130 -0.01 -5.68 1.16
N ALA A 131 -0.39 -6.00 2.41
CA ALA A 131 0.09 -7.20 3.08
C ALA A 131 -0.29 -8.49 2.35
N GLU A 132 -1.53 -8.59 1.86
CA GLU A 132 -2.01 -9.75 1.09
C GLU A 132 -1.14 -10.03 -0.15
N GLY A 133 -0.86 -9.00 -0.94
CA GLY A 133 -0.04 -9.14 -2.15
C GLY A 133 1.41 -9.46 -1.83
N PHE A 134 1.97 -8.84 -0.79
CA PHE A 134 3.31 -9.15 -0.31
C PHE A 134 3.43 -10.62 0.13
N ASP A 135 2.47 -11.12 0.92
CA ASP A 135 2.47 -12.49 1.41
C ASP A 135 2.32 -13.51 0.27
N ALA A 136 1.43 -13.23 -0.70
CA ALA A 136 1.26 -14.07 -1.88
C ALA A 136 2.57 -14.18 -2.68
N VAL A 137 3.25 -13.05 -2.93
CA VAL A 137 4.55 -13.04 -3.62
C VAL A 137 5.60 -13.82 -2.83
N LEU A 138 5.63 -13.72 -1.49
CA LEU A 138 6.57 -14.49 -0.68
C LEU A 138 6.30 -16.01 -0.65
N VAL A 139 5.08 -16.44 -0.99
CA VAL A 139 4.77 -17.86 -1.20
C VAL A 139 5.28 -18.32 -2.56
N GLU A 140 5.06 -17.52 -3.61
CA GLU A 140 5.46 -17.85 -4.99
C GLU A 140 6.97 -17.71 -5.23
N HIS A 141 7.61 -16.74 -4.57
CA HIS A 141 9.02 -16.36 -4.72
C HIS A 141 9.76 -16.40 -3.37
N PRO A 142 9.97 -17.61 -2.79
CA PRO A 142 10.58 -17.76 -1.47
C PRO A 142 12.02 -17.22 -1.40
N GLU A 143 12.72 -17.11 -2.51
CA GLU A 143 14.06 -16.50 -2.61
C GLU A 143 14.10 -15.05 -2.12
N ILE A 144 12.99 -14.31 -2.24
CA ILE A 144 12.87 -12.93 -1.76
C ILE A 144 12.99 -12.88 -0.24
N LYS A 145 12.57 -13.91 0.48
CA LYS A 145 12.67 -13.98 1.95
C LYS A 145 14.11 -13.87 2.44
N ALA A 146 15.08 -14.32 1.64
CA ALA A 146 16.49 -14.18 1.99
C ALA A 146 16.88 -12.70 2.13
N MET A 147 16.21 -11.78 1.45
CA MET A 147 16.48 -10.33 1.50
C MET A 147 15.78 -9.62 2.65
N LEU A 148 14.82 -10.27 3.30
CA LEU A 148 13.88 -9.63 4.23
C LEU A 148 14.23 -9.92 5.69
N VAL A 149 14.02 -8.91 6.54
CA VAL A 149 14.12 -9.01 7.99
C VAL A 149 12.87 -8.41 8.61
N GLN A 150 12.03 -9.25 9.21
CA GLN A 150 10.85 -8.77 9.93
C GLN A 150 11.28 -8.07 11.22
N ARG A 151 10.87 -6.81 11.39
CA ARG A 151 10.99 -6.09 12.65
C ARG A 151 9.71 -6.27 13.46
N ARG A 152 9.88 -6.40 14.78
CA ARG A 152 8.79 -6.28 15.75
C ARG A 152 8.41 -4.82 15.90
#